data_AF-A0A1X3H3E2-F1
#
_entry.id   AF-A0A1X3H3E2-F1
#
_cell.length_a   1.000
_cell.length_b   1.000
_cell.length_c   1.000
_cell.angle_alpha   90.00
_cell.angle_beta   90.00
_cell.angle_gamma   90.00
#
_symmetry.space_group_name_H-M   'P 1'
#
loop_
_entity.id
_entity.type
_entity.pdbx_description
1 polymer ?
#
loop_
_entity_poly.entity_id
_entity_poly.type
_entity_poly.pdbx_seq_one_letter_code
_entity_poly.pdbx_strand_id
1 'polypeptide(L)' 'MRPDDGNEFIIARLPDDPRIIVASPCSGHGAKFASAIGAMLADMSLDPRAKAPEAFRLDRLSGFAN' A
#
# COMPACT_ATOMS: atom_id res chain seq x y z
N MET A 1 15.75 -10.02 0.71
CA MET A 1 15.39 -9.47 -0.61
C MET A 1 13.87 -9.36 -0.65
N ARG A 2 13.28 -8.25 -1.12
CA ARG A 2 11.82 -8.23 -1.32
C ARG A 2 11.48 -9.13 -2.53
N PRO A 3 10.35 -9.85 -2.53
CA PRO A 3 9.97 -10.75 -3.64
C PRO A 3 9.77 -10.02 -4.98
N ASP A 4 9.61 -8.69 -4.94
CA ASP A 4 9.33 -7.81 -6.07
C ASP A 4 10.56 -6.99 -6.52
N ASP A 5 11.75 -7.32 -6.01
CA ASP A 5 13.00 -6.56 -6.22
C ASP A 5 12.89 -5.06 -5.89
N GLY A 6 11.91 -4.67 -5.07
CA GLY A 6 11.64 -3.28 -4.73
C GLY A 6 10.91 -2.47 -5.82
N ASN A 7 10.38 -3.12 -6.86
CA ASN A 7 9.70 -2.45 -7.96
C ASN A 7 8.22 -2.16 -7.69
N GLU A 8 7.57 -2.88 -6.77
CA GLU A 8 6.15 -2.65 -6.46
C GLU A 8 5.96 -1.67 -5.29
N PHE A 9 4.78 -1.05 -5.24
CA PHE A 9 4.43 -0.10 -4.19
C PHE A 9 4.11 -0.80 -2.87
N ILE A 10 4.09 -0.02 -1.79
CA ILE A 10 3.53 -0.43 -0.50
C ILE A 10 2.38 0.52 -0.17
N ILE A 11 1.16 0.00 -0.16
CA ILE A 11 -0.06 0.72 0.23
C ILE A 11 -0.85 -0.20 1.15
N ALA A 12 -0.89 0.11 2.44
CA ALA A 12 -1.57 -0.71 3.43
C ALA A 12 -1.95 0.09 4.67
N ARG A 13 -2.86 -0.46 5.46
CA ARG A 13 -3.04 -0.04 6.85
C ARG A 13 -1.94 -0.65 7.72
N LEU A 14 -1.51 0.04 8.76
CA LEU A 14 -0.66 -0.58 9.77
C LEU A 14 -1.45 -1.68 10.51
N PRO A 15 -0.90 -2.89 10.68
CA PRO A 15 -1.58 -3.97 11.40
C PRO A 15 -1.96 -3.59 12.83
N ASP A 16 -1.06 -2.87 13.52
CA ASP A 16 -1.23 -2.50 14.93
C ASP A 16 -2.15 -1.28 15.13
N ASP A 17 -2.31 -0.44 14.11
CA ASP A 17 -3.24 0.69 14.12
C ASP A 17 -3.85 0.92 12.73
N PRO A 18 -5.04 0.35 12.46
CA PRO A 18 -5.66 0.42 11.13
C PRO A 18 -6.12 1.82 10.72
N ARG A 19 -6.10 2.80 11.63
CA ARG A 19 -6.39 4.20 11.30
C ARG A 19 -5.25 4.85 10.52
N ILE A 20 -4.05 4.28 10.57
CA ILE A 20 -2.88 4.76 9.85
C ILE A 20 -2.76 4.02 8.53
N ILE A 21 -2.76 4.78 7.43
CA ILE A 21 -2.48 4.27 6.08
C ILE A 21 -1.07 4.68 5.70
N VAL A 22 -0.24 3.69 5.36
CA VAL A 22 1.10 3.90 4.81
C VAL A 22 1.02 3.80 3.30
N ALA A 23 1.54 4.82 2.61
CA ALA A 23 1.68 4.84 1.16
C ALA A 23 3.13 5.18 0.80
N SER A 24 3.85 4.21 0.25
CA SER A 24 5.21 4.35 -0.25
C SER A 24 5.28 3.95 -1.74
N PRO A 25 4.79 4.80 -2.66
CA PRO A 25 4.88 4.56 -4.10
C PRO A 25 6.22 5.05 -4.69
N CYS A 26 7.33 4.70 -4.06
CA CYS A 26 8.64 5.32 -4.27
C CYS A 26 9.63 4.49 -5.12
N SER A 27 9.15 3.60 -5.99
CA SER A 27 9.99 2.74 -6.85
C SER A 27 10.42 3.41 -8.17
N GLY A 28 10.50 4.74 -8.21
CA GLY A 28 10.93 5.52 -9.38
C GLY A 28 9.88 5.68 -10.50
N HIS A 29 8.72 5.01 -10.39
CA HIS A 29 7.65 5.07 -11.40
C HIS A 29 6.27 5.44 -10.86
N GLY A 30 6.16 5.80 -9.57
CA GLY A 30 4.89 6.15 -8.92
C GLY A 30 4.22 7.43 -9.43
N ALA A 31 4.98 8.38 -9.99
CA ALA A 31 4.47 9.70 -10.39
C ALA A 31 3.29 9.62 -11.39
N LYS A 32 3.36 8.70 -12.37
CA LYS A 32 2.30 8.52 -13.37
C LYS A 32 0.99 7.95 -12.79
N PHE A 33 1.04 7.40 -11.58
CA PHE A 33 -0.11 6.83 -10.87
C PHE A 33 -0.63 7.73 -9.75
N ALA A 34 -0.07 8.93 -9.57
CA ALA A 34 -0.37 9.77 -8.41
C ALA A 34 -1.86 10.05 -8.22
N SER A 35 -2.61 10.30 -9.29
CA SER A 35 -4.06 10.54 -9.24
C SER A 35 -4.85 9.31 -8.79
N ALA A 36 -4.55 8.15 -9.37
CA ALA A 36 -5.19 6.88 -9.02
C ALA A 36 -4.86 6.44 -7.59
N ILE A 37 -3.61 6.62 -7.17
CA ILE A 37 -3.18 6.36 -5.78
C ILE A 37 -3.89 7.31 -4.83
N GLY A 38 -3.97 8.61 -5.13
CA GLY A 38 -4.68 9.58 -4.30
C GLY A 38 -6.16 9.24 -4.12
N ALA A 39 -6.85 8.86 -5.18
CA ALA A 39 -8.25 8.40 -5.11
C ALA A 39 -8.40 7.16 -4.22
N MET A 40 -7.53 6.15 -4.41
CA MET A 40 -7.53 4.94 -3.58
C MET A 40 -7.29 5.27 -2.09
N LEU A 41 -6.36 6.18 -1.78
CA LEU A 41 -6.09 6.60 -0.41
C LEU A 41 -7.27 7.34 0.21
N ALA A 42 -8.00 8.14 -0.58
CA ALA A 42 -9.23 8.79 -0.13
C ALA A 42 -10.32 7.75 0.20
N ASP A 43 -10.56 6.78 -0.68
CA ASP A 43 -11.52 5.69 -0.44
C ASP A 43 -11.14 4.88 0.80
N MET A 44 -9.86 4.52 0.95
CA MET A 44 -9.36 3.87 2.15
C MET A 44 -9.52 4.76 3.39
N SER A 45 -9.39 6.08 3.29
CA SER A 45 -9.57 6.96 4.45
C SER A 45 -11.02 7.02 4.92
N LEU A 46 -11.98 6.80 4.00
CA LEU A 46 -13.41 6.91 4.25
C LEU A 46 -14.09 5.57 4.57
N ASP A 47 -13.65 4.46 3.96
CA ASP A 47 -14.18 3.11 4.22
C ASP A 47 -13.11 2.21 4.88
N PRO A 48 -13.31 1.78 6.15
CA PRO A 48 -12.39 0.86 6.81
C PRO A 48 -12.24 -0.50 6.11
N ARG A 49 -13.21 -0.89 5.27
CA ARG A 49 -13.22 -2.14 4.51
C ARG A 49 -12.52 -2.04 3.17
N ALA A 50 -12.29 -0.83 2.66
CA ALA A 50 -11.54 -0.63 1.42
C ALA A 50 -10.08 -1.07 1.61
N LYS A 51 -9.57 -1.83 0.64
CA LYS A 51 -8.23 -2.44 0.67
C LYS A 51 -7.49 -2.06 -0.60
N ALA A 52 -6.19 -1.83 -0.47
CA ALA A 52 -5.30 -1.76 -1.62
C ALA A 52 -5.23 -3.12 -2.35
N PRO A 53 -4.89 -3.12 -3.65
CA PRO A 53 -4.57 -4.34 -4.40
C PRO A 53 -3.55 -5.22 -3.67
N GLU A 54 -3.72 -6.54 -3.78
CA GLU A 54 -2.85 -7.53 -3.10
C GLU A 54 -1.36 -7.29 -3.37
N ALA A 55 -1.04 -6.94 -4.62
CA ALA A 55 0.31 -6.61 -5.07
C ALA A 55 0.95 -5.43 -4.32
N PHE A 56 0.21 -4.61 -3.57
CA PHE A 56 0.74 -3.46 -2.82
C PHE A 56 0.66 -3.63 -1.30
N ARG A 57 0.02 -4.69 -0.81
CA ARG A 57 -0.22 -4.84 0.64
C ARG A 57 1.07 -5.18 1.38
N LEU A 58 1.10 -4.86 2.68
CA LEU A 58 2.26 -5.14 3.53
C LEU A 58 2.40 -6.63 3.87
N ASP A 59 1.28 -7.33 4.02
CA ASP A 59 1.21 -8.77 4.35
C ASP A 59 1.76 -9.70 3.27
N ARG A 60 1.92 -9.22 2.02
CA ARG A 60 2.64 -9.96 0.95
C ARG A 60 4.15 -10.08 1.22
N LEU A 61 4.69 -9.27 2.14
CA LEU A 61 6.07 -9.34 2.58
C LEU A 61 6.13 -10.24 3.82
N SER A 62 6.85 -11.36 3.71
CA SER A 62 6.91 -12.41 4.74
C SER A 62 7.30 -11.93 6.15
N GLY A 63 7.99 -10.80 6.28
CA GLY A 63 8.33 -10.20 7.58
C GLY A 63 7.20 -9.42 8.28
N PHE A 64 6.04 -9.28 7.62
CA PHE A 64 4.87 -8.55 8.10
C PHE A 64 3.58 -9.38 8.05
N ALA A 65 3.67 -10.62 7.58
CA ALA A 65 2.59 -11.59 7.74
C ALA A 65 2.59 -12.08 9.19
N ASN A 66 1.43 -12.00 9.86
CA ASN A 66 1.21 -12.61 11.18
C ASN A 66 1.11 -14.14 11.06
#